data_AF-A0A7Y3NA19-F1
#
_entry.id   AF-A0A7Y3NA19-F1
#
_cell.length_a   1.000
_cell.length_b   1.000
_cell.length_c   1.000
_cell.angle_alpha   90.00
_cell.angle_beta   90.00
_cell.angle_gamma   90.00
#
_symmetry.space_group_name_H-M   'P 1'
#
loop_
_entity.id
_entity.type
_entity.pdbx_description
1 polymer ?
#
loop_
_entity_poly.entity_id
_entity_poly.type
_entity_poly.pdbx_seq_one_letter_code
_entity_poly.pdbx_strand_id
1 'polypeptide(L)'
;MKPDKKLQFVELLRIEMEDLKKDIELIISEIEKAKVVERISNYVFMENLSVFRDEIVAVDSLEAFLEASCINGCMDVDDVRDKLRDQMHGKIKALRMPTQMLEWVDRKIDKAYQYLMRA
;
A
#
# COMPACT_ATOMS: atom_id res chain seq x y z
N MET A 1 -11.52 -12.53 25.69
CA MET A 1 -10.28 -13.00 25.02
C MET A 1 -9.66 -11.77 24.37
N LYS A 2 -8.41 -11.39 24.71
CA LYS A 2 -7.76 -10.28 24.00
C LYS A 2 -7.56 -10.73 22.54
N PRO A 3 -7.82 -9.87 21.53
CA PRO A 3 -7.60 -10.26 20.14
C PRO A 3 -6.11 -10.60 19.93
N ASP A 4 -5.83 -11.57 19.04
CA ASP A 4 -4.44 -11.88 18.67
C ASP A 4 -3.85 -10.64 17.98
N LYS A 5 -2.79 -10.07 18.57
CA LYS A 5 -2.09 -8.89 18.04
C LYS A 5 -1.65 -9.10 16.60
N LYS A 6 -1.35 -10.34 16.19
CA LYS A 6 -0.96 -10.66 14.81
C LYS A 6 -2.12 -10.45 13.84
N LEU A 7 -3.33 -10.90 14.19
CA LEU A 7 -4.53 -10.69 13.38
C LEU A 7 -4.92 -9.20 13.35
N GLN A 8 -4.80 -8.52 14.48
CA GLN A 8 -5.04 -7.07 14.53
C GLN A 8 -4.06 -6.29 13.65
N PHE A 9 -2.79 -6.68 13.62
CA PHE A 9 -1.79 -6.05 12.75
C PHE A 9 -2.16 -6.21 11.27
N VAL A 10 -2.53 -7.41 10.84
CA VAL A 10 -2.95 -7.68 9.45
C VAL A 10 -4.18 -6.86 9.08
N GLU A 11 -5.16 -6.76 9.98
CA GLU A 11 -6.37 -5.96 9.75
C GLU A 11 -6.06 -4.46 9.64
N LEU A 12 -5.20 -3.93 10.53
CA LEU A 12 -4.74 -2.54 10.44
C LEU A 12 -3.97 -2.28 9.14
N LEU A 13 -3.11 -3.22 8.73
CA LEU A 13 -2.39 -3.10 7.47
C LEU A 13 -3.34 -3.09 6.27
N ARG A 14 -4.40 -3.90 6.29
CA ARG A 14 -5.43 -3.88 5.24
C ARG A 14 -6.10 -2.52 5.12
N ILE A 15 -6.49 -1.92 6.24
CA ILE A 15 -7.04 -0.56 6.26
C ILE A 15 -6.04 0.45 5.70
N GLU A 16 -4.77 0.35 6.07
CA GLU A 16 -3.72 1.25 5.57
C GLU A 16 -3.47 1.12 4.05
N MET A 17 -3.63 -0.08 3.49
CA MET A 17 -3.56 -0.31 2.04
C MET A 17 -4.76 0.29 1.31
N GLU A 18 -5.97 0.15 1.86
CA GLU A 18 -7.18 0.77 1.32
C GLU A 18 -7.06 2.31 1.33
N ASP A 19 -6.50 2.86 2.42
CA ASP A 19 -6.21 4.29 2.52
C ASP A 19 -5.16 4.73 1.50
N LEU A 20 -4.12 3.92 1.24
CA LEU A 20 -3.14 4.23 0.19
C LEU A 20 -3.79 4.33 -1.19
N LYS A 21 -4.71 3.42 -1.51
CA LYS A 21 -5.46 3.46 -2.77
C LYS A 21 -6.27 4.76 -2.88
N LYS A 22 -7.01 5.12 -1.83
CA LYS A 22 -7.79 6.36 -1.78
C LYS A 22 -6.90 7.61 -1.91
N ASP A 23 -5.71 7.60 -1.32
CA ASP A 23 -4.73 8.68 -1.44
C ASP A 23 -4.31 8.86 -2.92
N ILE A 24 -4.04 7.76 -3.64
CA ILE A 24 -3.67 7.79 -5.07
C ILE A 24 -4.84 8.26 -5.93
N GLU A 25 -6.05 7.74 -5.68
CA GLU A 25 -7.27 8.16 -6.39
C GLU A 25 -7.56 9.67 -6.20
N LEU A 26 -7.31 10.19 -4.99
CA LEU A 26 -7.42 11.62 -4.72
C LEU A 26 -6.39 12.42 -5.54
N ILE A 27 -5.15 11.96 -5.62
CA ILE A 27 -4.11 12.59 -6.46
C ILE A 27 -4.53 12.62 -7.93
N ILE A 28 -5.08 11.50 -8.45
CA ILE A 28 -5.62 11.42 -9.82
C ILE A 28 -6.71 12.49 -10.02
N SER A 29 -7.65 12.61 -9.09
CA SER A 29 -8.71 13.62 -9.18
C SER A 29 -8.16 15.05 -9.20
N GLU A 30 -7.12 15.35 -8.41
CA GLU A 30 -6.51 16.67 -8.39
C GLU A 30 -5.73 16.99 -9.68
N ILE A 31 -5.03 16.02 -10.28
CA ILE A 31 -4.36 16.25 -11.58
C ILE A 31 -5.37 16.42 -12.72
N GLU A 32 -6.52 15.74 -12.67
CA GLU A 32 -7.61 15.93 -13.63
C GLU A 32 -8.18 17.36 -13.54
N LYS A 33 -8.44 17.84 -12.32
CA LYS A 33 -8.85 19.23 -12.10
C LYS A 33 -7.80 20.22 -12.60
N ALA A 34 -6.52 19.97 -12.30
CA ALA A 34 -5.41 20.83 -12.75
C ALA A 34 -5.29 20.86 -14.28
N LYS A 35 -5.56 19.75 -14.96
CA LYS A 35 -5.58 19.65 -16.42
C LYS A 35 -6.72 20.48 -17.03
N VAL A 36 -7.91 20.44 -16.44
CA VAL A 36 -9.08 21.22 -16.88
C VAL A 36 -8.82 22.73 -16.81
N VAL A 37 -8.10 23.20 -15.79
CA VAL A 37 -7.72 24.61 -15.65
C VAL A 37 -6.38 24.96 -16.33
N GLU A 38 -5.90 24.11 -17.23
CA GLU A 38 -4.68 24.27 -18.03
C GLU A 38 -3.40 24.53 -17.21
N ARG A 39 -3.37 24.14 -15.92
CA ARG A 39 -2.18 24.27 -15.07
C ARG A 39 -1.07 23.28 -15.40
N ILE A 40 -1.41 22.19 -16.09
CA ILE A 40 -0.46 21.18 -16.55
C ILE A 40 -0.68 20.88 -18.04
N SER A 41 0.41 20.60 -18.75
CA SER A 41 0.33 20.21 -20.17
C SER A 41 -0.36 18.86 -20.33
N ASN A 42 -0.88 18.58 -21.53
CA ASN A 42 -1.45 17.27 -21.82
C ASN A 42 -0.43 16.13 -21.64
N TYR A 43 0.82 16.40 -22.01
CA TYR A 43 1.90 15.43 -21.87
C TYR A 43 2.12 15.05 -20.40
N VAL A 44 2.29 16.05 -19.52
CA VAL A 44 2.48 15.83 -18.07
C VAL A 44 1.27 15.12 -17.45
N PHE A 45 0.06 15.50 -17.86
CA PHE A 45 -1.15 14.82 -17.39
C PHE A 45 -1.16 13.33 -17.76
N MET A 46 -0.88 12.99 -19.02
CA MET A 46 -0.91 11.60 -19.48
C MET A 46 0.19 10.75 -18.85
N GLU A 47 1.39 11.31 -18.67
CA GLU A 47 2.50 10.64 -17.99
C GLU A 47 2.14 10.33 -16.53
N ASN A 48 1.68 11.33 -15.78
CA ASN A 48 1.28 11.17 -14.39
C ASN A 48 0.12 10.17 -14.24
N LEU A 49 -0.91 10.29 -15.09
CA LEU A 49 -2.06 9.39 -15.05
C LEU A 49 -1.67 7.93 -15.29
N SER A 50 -0.71 7.68 -16.19
CA SER A 50 -0.20 6.32 -16.42
C SER A 50 0.47 5.77 -15.16
N VAL A 51 1.34 6.55 -14.53
CA VAL A 51 2.05 6.13 -13.31
C VAL A 51 1.07 5.83 -12.17
N PHE A 52 0.12 6.73 -11.89
CA PHE A 52 -0.83 6.52 -10.80
C PHE A 52 -1.76 5.32 -11.03
N ARG A 53 -2.10 5.01 -12.30
CA ARG A 53 -2.87 3.80 -12.62
C ARG A 53 -2.07 2.53 -12.36
N ASP A 54 -0.79 2.51 -12.71
CA ASP A 54 0.09 1.39 -12.41
C ASP A 54 0.24 1.20 -10.89
N GLU A 55 0.27 2.29 -10.13
CA GLU A 55 0.29 2.25 -8.66
C GLU A 55 -1.02 1.71 -8.06
N ILE A 56 -2.19 2.04 -8.61
CA ILE A 56 -3.47 1.44 -8.18
C ILE A 56 -3.46 -0.08 -8.41
N VAL A 57 -3.03 -0.53 -9.59
CA VAL A 57 -2.92 -1.96 -9.89
C VAL A 57 -1.93 -2.65 -8.94
N ALA A 58 -0.86 -1.94 -8.57
CA ALA A 58 0.09 -2.42 -7.57
C ALA A 58 -0.53 -2.58 -6.19
N VAL A 59 -1.30 -1.59 -5.72
CA VAL A 59 -2.02 -1.67 -4.44
C VAL A 59 -3.02 -2.84 -4.45
N ASP A 60 -3.86 -2.97 -5.48
CA ASP A 60 -4.83 -4.07 -5.61
C ASP A 60 -4.14 -5.44 -5.55
N SER A 61 -2.99 -5.56 -6.21
CA SER A 61 -2.18 -6.78 -6.20
C SER A 61 -1.62 -7.10 -4.81
N LEU A 62 -1.28 -6.09 -4.02
CA LEU A 62 -0.76 -6.26 -2.66
C LEU A 62 -1.88 -6.55 -1.66
N GLU A 63 -3.06 -5.96 -1.82
CA GLU A 63 -4.25 -6.27 -1.03
C GLU A 63 -4.67 -7.73 -1.23
N ALA A 64 -4.80 -8.18 -2.48
CA ALA A 64 -5.10 -9.59 -2.78
C ALA A 64 -4.03 -10.54 -2.22
N PHE A 65 -2.77 -10.10 -2.17
CA PHE A 65 -1.72 -10.86 -1.50
C PHE A 65 -1.91 -10.92 0.01
N LEU A 66 -2.25 -9.81 0.65
CA LEU A 66 -2.47 -9.74 2.09
C LEU A 66 -3.65 -10.63 2.51
N GLU A 67 -4.73 -10.66 1.72
CA GLU A 67 -5.88 -11.56 1.95
C GLU A 67 -5.49 -13.05 1.83
N ALA A 68 -4.62 -13.39 0.89
CA ALA A 68 -4.12 -14.75 0.72
C ALA A 68 -2.97 -15.12 1.69
N SER A 69 -2.45 -14.14 2.44
CA SER A 69 -1.27 -14.33 3.27
C SER A 69 -1.59 -15.11 4.54
N CYS A 70 -0.77 -16.12 4.81
CA CYS A 70 -0.88 -16.91 6.02
C CYS A 70 0.17 -16.49 7.05
N ILE A 71 -0.31 -16.04 8.22
CA ILE A 71 0.54 -15.70 9.37
C ILE A 71 0.86 -16.90 10.26
N ASN A 72 0.46 -18.12 9.84
CA ASN A 72 0.82 -19.35 10.55
C ASN A 72 2.34 -19.51 10.63
N GLY A 73 2.83 -19.91 11.80
CA GLY A 73 4.25 -20.07 12.08
C GLY A 73 4.98 -18.79 12.51
N CYS A 74 4.34 -17.63 12.51
CA CYS A 74 4.93 -16.41 13.07
C CYS A 74 4.78 -16.42 14.60
N MET A 75 5.87 -16.19 15.33
CA MET A 75 5.89 -16.26 16.79
C MET A 75 5.16 -15.07 17.39
N ASP A 76 5.47 -13.86 16.91
CA ASP A 76 4.91 -12.60 17.38
C ASP A 76 4.54 -11.65 16.22
N VAL A 77 4.22 -10.41 16.57
CA VAL A 77 3.83 -9.37 15.60
C VAL A 77 5.02 -8.83 14.81
N ASP A 78 6.22 -8.84 15.39
CA ASP A 78 7.43 -8.38 14.70
C ASP A 78 7.78 -9.36 13.57
N ASP A 79 7.67 -10.67 13.83
CA ASP A 79 7.81 -11.71 12.81
C ASP A 79 6.81 -11.52 11.66
N VAL A 80 5.54 -11.20 11.97
CA VAL A 80 4.52 -10.95 10.94
C VAL A 80 4.85 -9.70 10.13
N ARG A 81 5.27 -8.62 10.80
CA ARG A 81 5.68 -7.36 10.16
C ARG A 81 6.81 -7.59 9.17
N ASP A 82 7.87 -8.24 9.61
CA ASP A 82 9.08 -8.41 8.81
C ASP A 82 8.83 -9.40 7.65
N LYS A 83 8.10 -10.50 7.91
CA LYS A 83 7.67 -11.43 6.86
C LYS A 83 6.82 -10.76 5.79
N LEU A 84 5.80 -9.99 6.17
CA LEU A 84 4.93 -9.30 5.21
C LEU A 84 5.71 -8.24 4.42
N ARG A 85 6.62 -7.50 5.07
CA ARG A 85 7.49 -6.53 4.40
C ARG A 85 8.31 -7.19 3.30
N ASP A 86 9.02 -8.26 3.64
CA ASP A 86 9.86 -8.99 2.68
C ASP A 86 9.06 -9.56 1.51
N GLN A 87 7.88 -10.11 1.79
CA GLN A 87 7.01 -10.68 0.75
C GLN A 87 6.43 -9.60 -0.17
N MET A 88 5.97 -8.47 0.38
CA MET A 88 5.46 -7.35 -0.41
C MET A 88 6.57 -6.72 -1.26
N HIS A 89 7.77 -6.53 -0.70
CA HIS A 89 8.95 -6.07 -1.44
C HIS A 89 9.33 -7.01 -2.58
N GLY A 90 9.33 -8.32 -2.31
CA GLY A 90 9.56 -9.34 -3.32
C GLY A 90 8.55 -9.26 -4.46
N LYS A 91 7.27 -9.05 -4.14
CA LYS A 91 6.19 -8.93 -5.12
C LYS A 91 6.30 -7.66 -5.98
N ILE A 92 6.61 -6.52 -5.36
CA ILE A 92 6.85 -5.24 -6.05
C ILE A 92 7.97 -5.40 -7.08
N LYS A 93 9.10 -6.00 -6.66
CA LYS A 93 10.26 -6.23 -7.54
C LYS A 93 9.94 -7.23 -8.66
N ALA A 94 9.26 -8.33 -8.35
CA ALA A 94 8.92 -9.38 -9.32
C ALA A 94 7.96 -8.87 -10.41
N LEU A 95 7.00 -8.02 -10.05
CA LEU A 95 6.03 -7.45 -10.97
C LEU A 95 6.51 -6.15 -11.63
N ARG A 96 7.77 -5.74 -11.39
CA ARG A 96 8.37 -4.51 -11.93
C ARG A 96 7.50 -3.27 -11.67
N MET A 97 6.87 -3.24 -10.50
CA MET A 97 6.06 -2.10 -10.08
C MET A 97 6.93 -0.85 -9.86
N PRO A 98 6.35 0.36 -9.88
CA PRO A 98 7.07 1.58 -9.57
C PRO A 98 7.85 1.48 -8.26
N THR A 99 9.10 1.93 -8.26
CA THR A 99 10.01 1.81 -7.09
C THR A 99 9.49 2.51 -5.85
N GLN A 100 8.69 3.56 -6.04
CA GLN A 100 8.03 4.38 -5.03
C GLN A 100 7.05 3.55 -4.18
N MET A 101 6.53 2.46 -4.74
CA MET A 101 5.69 1.50 -4.01
C MET A 101 6.41 0.87 -2.81
N LEU A 102 7.74 0.70 -2.87
CA LEU A 102 8.51 0.17 -1.73
C LEU A 102 8.40 1.12 -0.53
N GLU A 103 8.63 2.41 -0.76
CA GLU A 103 8.55 3.44 0.27
C GLU A 103 7.12 3.58 0.82
N TRP A 104 6.12 3.50 -0.05
CA TRP A 104 4.72 3.60 0.37
C TRP A 104 4.30 2.42 1.23
N VAL A 105 4.62 1.20 0.81
CA VAL A 105 4.33 -0.01 1.58
C VAL A 105 5.04 0.00 2.93
N ASP A 106 6.32 0.38 2.96
CA ASP A 106 7.07 0.48 4.22
C ASP A 106 6.39 1.43 5.21
N ARG A 107 5.95 2.60 4.72
CA ARG A 107 5.22 3.57 5.55
C ARG A 107 3.89 3.02 6.07
N LYS A 108 3.14 2.26 5.26
CA LYS A 108 1.86 1.68 5.68
C LYS A 108 2.05 0.54 6.68
N ILE A 109 3.06 -0.31 6.49
CA ILE A 109 3.49 -1.33 7.46
C ILE A 109 3.86 -0.70 8.81
N ASP A 110 4.70 0.34 8.78
CA ASP A 110 5.14 1.03 9.99
C ASP A 110 3.97 1.71 10.71
N LYS A 111 3.05 2.31 9.95
CA LYS A 111 1.86 2.97 10.52
C LYS A 111 0.90 1.97 11.17
N ALA A 112 0.61 0.85 10.52
CA ALA A 112 -0.18 -0.23 11.10
C ALA A 112 0.45 -0.78 12.40
N TYR A 113 1.77 -0.97 12.40
CA TYR A 113 2.52 -1.42 13.57
C TYR A 113 2.45 -0.40 14.71
N GLN A 114 2.66 0.89 14.40
CA GLN A 114 2.56 1.96 15.39
C GLN A 114 1.17 2.07 16.01
N TYR A 115 0.11 1.90 15.23
CA TYR A 115 -1.26 1.91 15.75
C TYR A 115 -1.50 0.74 16.71
N LEU A 116 -1.04 -0.45 16.37
CA LEU A 116 -1.16 -1.61 17.24
C LEU A 116 -0.38 -1.44 18.55
N MET A 117 0.81 -0.83 18.51
CA MET A 117 1.62 -0.61 19.71
C MET A 117 1.08 0.48 20.64
N ARG A 118 0.17 1.34 20.15
CA ARG A 118 -0.51 2.38 20.92
C ARG A 118 -1.88 1.95 21.45
N ALA A 119 -2.39 0.79 21.05
CA ALA A 119 -3.68 0.22 21.45
C ALA A 119 -3.55 -0.68 22.69
#